data_AF-A0A850BPM7-F1
#
_entry.id   AF-A0A850BPM7-F1
#
_cell.length_a   1.000
_cell.length_b   1.000
_cell.length_c   1.000
_cell.angle_alpha   90.00
_cell.angle_beta   90.00
_cell.angle_gamma   90.00
#
_symmetry.space_group_name_H-M   'P 1'
#
loop_
_entity.id
_entity.type
_entity.pdbx_description
1 polymer ?
#
loop_
_entity_poly.entity_id
_entity_poly.type
_entity_poly.pdbx_seq_one_letter_code
_entity_poly.pdbx_strand_id
1 'polypeptide(L)'
;MWPRRTSDPKALCAAAFALAAALSGCREQGTYYRCSCSFLTDYDDAAKLSIAVCSPSREQASSIGRGCAQTGAPAPVQACACEPDAARSGVTCRSGDCEMLAD
;
A
#
# COMPACT_ATOMS: atom_id res chain seq x y z
N MET A 1 -11.89 -37.32 -46.79
CA MET A 1 -11.65 -38.14 -45.58
C MET A 1 -10.50 -37.52 -44.80
N TRP A 2 -10.76 -36.93 -43.63
CA TRP A 2 -9.74 -36.34 -42.74
C TRP A 2 -9.31 -37.35 -41.67
N PRO A 3 -8.00 -37.52 -41.39
CA PRO A 3 -7.54 -38.07 -40.13
C PRO A 3 -7.24 -36.98 -39.09
N ARG A 4 -7.48 -37.37 -37.84
CA ARG A 4 -7.67 -36.56 -36.63
C ARG A 4 -6.35 -35.98 -36.12
N ARG A 5 -6.34 -34.68 -35.81
CA ARG A 5 -5.27 -34.01 -35.06
C ARG A 5 -5.42 -34.41 -33.58
N THR A 6 -4.52 -35.27 -33.10
CA THR A 6 -4.44 -35.65 -31.68
C THR A 6 -3.92 -34.46 -30.88
N SER A 7 -4.82 -33.75 -30.21
CA SER A 7 -4.47 -32.69 -29.26
C SER A 7 -4.09 -33.33 -27.93
N ASP A 8 -2.79 -33.41 -27.66
CA ASP A 8 -2.25 -33.83 -26.36
C ASP A 8 -2.63 -32.78 -25.28
N PRO A 9 -3.42 -33.13 -24.26
CA PRO A 9 -3.96 -32.17 -23.30
C PRO A 9 -2.91 -31.63 -22.31
N LYS A 10 -1.68 -32.15 -22.34
CA LYS A 10 -0.61 -31.76 -21.41
C LYS A 10 0.17 -30.52 -21.83
N ALA A 11 0.07 -30.10 -23.09
CA ALA A 11 0.80 -28.93 -23.59
C ALA A 11 0.10 -27.58 -23.32
N LEU A 12 -1.17 -27.59 -22.93
CA LEU A 12 -1.96 -26.35 -22.72
C LEU A 12 -1.79 -25.73 -21.32
N CYS A 13 -1.33 -26.46 -20.32
CA CYS A 13 -1.21 -25.91 -18.96
C CYS A 13 0.01 -25.01 -18.75
N ALA A 14 1.06 -25.16 -19.57
CA ALA A 14 2.29 -24.38 -19.39
C ALA A 14 2.19 -22.92 -19.87
N ALA A 15 1.25 -22.62 -20.78
CA ALA A 15 1.08 -21.27 -21.31
C ALA A 15 0.23 -20.34 -20.43
N ALA A 16 -0.58 -20.89 -19.51
CA ALA A 16 -1.50 -20.09 -18.70
C ALA A 16 -0.83 -19.39 -17.50
N PHE A 17 0.31 -19.88 -17.01
CA PHE A 17 1.00 -19.28 -15.85
C PHE A 17 1.86 -18.07 -16.20
N ALA A 18 2.27 -17.90 -17.46
CA ALA A 18 3.13 -16.78 -17.86
C ALA A 18 2.36 -15.44 -17.97
N LEU A 19 1.04 -15.47 -18.16
CA LEU A 19 0.23 -14.25 -18.31
C LEU A 19 -0.23 -13.63 -16.98
N ALA A 20 -0.25 -14.40 -15.89
CA ALA A 20 -0.70 -13.91 -14.58
C ALA A 20 0.34 -13.00 -13.89
N ALA A 21 1.64 -13.15 -14.20
CA ALA A 21 2.70 -12.37 -13.59
C ALA A 21 2.81 -10.93 -14.14
N ALA A 22 2.22 -10.64 -15.31
CA ALA A 22 2.26 -9.31 -15.93
C ALA A 22 1.21 -8.34 -15.36
N LEU A 23 0.19 -8.84 -14.65
CA LEU A 23 -0.87 -8.01 -14.05
C LEU A 23 -0.57 -7.56 -12.62
N SER A 24 0.38 -8.19 -11.93
CA SER A 24 0.91 -7.72 -10.64
C SER A 24 1.77 -6.44 -10.75
N GLY A 25 1.97 -5.93 -11.97
CA GLY A 25 2.79 -4.75 -12.26
C GLY A 25 2.03 -3.43 -12.42
N CYS A 26 0.69 -3.42 -12.35
CA CYS A 26 -0.09 -2.18 -12.27
C CYS A 26 0.15 -1.54 -10.90
N ARG A 27 1.29 -0.87 -10.77
CA ARG A 27 1.61 -0.05 -9.62
C ARG A 27 0.65 1.13 -9.63
N GLU A 28 -0.33 1.06 -8.75
CA GLU A 28 -1.27 2.15 -8.54
C GLU A 28 -0.47 3.40 -8.14
N GLN A 29 -0.75 4.50 -8.83
CA GLN A 29 -0.23 5.81 -8.51
C GLN A 29 -1.22 6.48 -7.56
N GLY A 30 -0.70 7.20 -6.58
CA GLY A 30 -1.50 7.89 -5.59
C GLY A 30 -1.07 9.34 -5.39
N THR A 31 -1.72 9.96 -4.41
CA THR A 31 -1.33 11.25 -3.87
C THR A 31 -0.84 11.08 -2.44
N TYR A 32 -0.07 12.05 -1.95
CA TYR A 32 0.40 12.04 -0.57
C TYR A 32 -0.71 12.47 0.40
N TYR A 33 -0.83 11.69 1.47
CA TYR A 33 -1.62 11.99 2.64
C TYR A 33 -0.69 12.12 3.84
N ARG A 34 -0.91 13.15 4.67
CA ARG A 34 -0.27 13.27 5.98
C ARG A 34 -1.17 12.57 6.99
N CYS A 35 -0.63 11.54 7.64
CA CYS A 35 -1.31 10.80 8.69
C CYS A 35 -0.70 11.09 10.06
N SER A 36 -1.55 11.28 11.06
CA SER A 36 -1.17 11.29 12.46
C SER A 36 -1.66 10.00 13.10
N CYS A 37 -0.72 9.19 13.57
CA CYS A 37 -0.95 7.87 14.15
C CYS A 37 -0.70 7.90 15.66
N SER A 38 -1.68 7.49 16.46
CA SER A 38 -1.52 7.38 17.91
C SER A 38 -1.07 5.99 18.32
N PHE A 39 -0.25 5.91 19.36
CA PHE A 39 0.14 4.67 20.03
C PHE A 39 0.02 4.86 21.54
N LEU A 40 -0.20 3.75 22.25
CA LEU A 40 -0.27 3.79 23.71
C LEU A 40 1.14 3.84 24.28
N THR A 41 1.39 4.84 25.12
CA THR A 41 2.51 4.83 26.05
C THR A 41 2.04 4.43 27.44
N ASP A 42 2.99 4.05 28.27
CA ASP A 42 2.83 3.80 29.71
C ASP A 42 2.41 5.05 30.48
N TYR A 43 2.64 6.24 29.91
CA TYR A 43 2.02 7.49 30.29
C TYR A 43 0.69 7.60 29.55
N ASP A 44 -0.43 7.84 30.26
CA ASP A 44 -1.82 7.92 29.75
C ASP A 44 -2.06 8.92 28.60
N ASP A 45 -1.03 9.63 28.14
CA ASP A 45 -1.07 10.47 26.96
C ASP A 45 -0.90 9.64 25.69
N ALA A 46 -1.85 9.76 24.75
CA ALA A 46 -1.71 9.18 23.43
C ALA A 46 -0.60 9.90 22.65
N ALA A 47 0.62 9.36 22.70
CA ALA A 47 1.72 9.82 21.88
C ALA A 47 1.40 9.61 20.38
N LYS A 48 1.91 10.51 19.54
CA LYS A 48 1.59 10.57 18.11
C LYS A 48 2.86 10.50 17.27
N LEU A 49 2.71 9.89 16.10
CA LEU A 49 3.69 9.89 15.03
C LEU A 49 3.06 10.50 13.78
N SER A 50 3.73 11.50 13.22
CA SER A 50 3.37 12.07 11.92
C SER A 50 4.10 11.32 10.81
N ILE A 51 3.35 10.87 9.81
CA ILE A 51 3.89 10.19 8.61
C ILE A 51 3.26 10.78 7.35
N ALA A 52 3.99 10.79 6.24
CA ALA A 52 3.42 10.96 4.92
C ALA A 52 3.29 9.58 4.26
N VAL A 53 2.14 9.31 3.64
CA VAL A 53 1.86 8.06 2.94
C VAL A 53 1.30 8.35 1.56
N CYS A 54 1.79 7.61 0.57
CA CYS A 54 1.23 7.62 -0.76
C CYS A 54 0.08 6.62 -0.85
N SER A 55 -1.10 7.09 -1.22
CA SER A 55 -2.29 6.24 -1.32
C SER A 55 -3.18 6.67 -2.49
N PRO A 56 -3.89 5.73 -3.16
CA PRO A 56 -4.85 6.09 -4.20
C PRO A 56 -6.15 6.68 -3.62
N SER A 57 -6.43 6.46 -2.32
CA SER A 57 -7.58 7.05 -1.63
C SER A 57 -7.31 7.32 -0.14
N ARG A 58 -8.14 8.16 0.49
CA ARG A 58 -8.05 8.48 1.92
C ARG A 58 -8.30 7.24 2.79
N GLU A 59 -9.22 6.37 2.39
CA GLU A 59 -9.61 5.16 3.13
C GLU A 59 -8.45 4.17 3.19
N GLN A 60 -7.73 4.01 2.07
CA GLN A 60 -6.52 3.18 2.03
C GLN A 60 -5.35 3.82 2.76
N ALA A 61 -5.27 5.15 2.80
CA ALA A 61 -4.16 5.88 3.42
C ALA A 61 -4.03 5.56 4.92
N SER A 62 -5.14 5.43 5.65
CA SER A 62 -5.11 5.05 7.07
C SER A 62 -4.61 3.63 7.30
N SER A 63 -4.92 2.68 6.41
CA SER A 63 -4.45 1.30 6.52
C SER A 63 -2.95 1.20 6.24
N ILE A 64 -2.51 1.79 5.12
CA ILE A 64 -1.10 1.84 4.72
C ILE A 64 -0.29 2.63 5.77
N GLY A 65 -0.83 3.77 6.21
CA GLY A 65 -0.24 4.62 7.23
C GLY A 65 -0.03 3.90 8.56
N ARG A 66 -1.00 3.09 9.01
CA ARG A 66 -0.83 2.27 10.22
C ARG A 66 0.33 1.29 10.08
N GLY A 67 0.43 0.61 8.95
CA GLY A 67 1.55 -0.30 8.66
C GLY A 67 2.90 0.41 8.71
N CYS A 68 2.99 1.59 8.11
CA CYS A 68 4.20 2.40 8.12
C CYS A 68 4.55 2.91 9.53
N ALA A 69 3.59 3.49 10.24
CA ALA A 69 3.80 3.98 11.60
C ALA A 69 4.25 2.88 12.55
N GLN A 70 3.78 1.64 12.38
CA GLN A 70 4.18 0.52 13.23
C GLN A 70 5.69 0.22 13.17
N THR A 71 6.37 0.58 12.08
CA THR A 71 7.83 0.40 11.94
C THR A 71 8.66 1.40 12.75
N GLY A 72 8.10 2.58 13.03
CA GLY A 72 8.75 3.64 13.82
C GLY A 72 8.17 3.83 15.21
N ALA A 73 7.01 3.23 15.50
CA ALA A 73 6.35 3.37 16.78
C ALA A 73 7.03 2.50 17.87
N PRO A 74 7.26 3.04 19.07
CA PRO A 74 7.79 2.27 20.20
C PRO A 74 6.76 1.31 20.82
N ALA A 75 5.49 1.42 20.42
CA ALA A 75 4.37 0.64 20.92
C ALA A 75 3.33 0.38 19.80
N PRO A 76 2.33 -0.50 20.02
CA PRO A 76 1.30 -0.77 19.03
C PRO A 76 0.52 0.49 18.62
N VAL A 77 0.41 0.70 17.31
CA VAL A 77 -0.36 1.82 16.74
C VAL A 77 -1.85 1.51 16.83
N GLN A 78 -2.61 2.40 17.47
CA GLN A 78 -4.05 2.25 17.68
C GLN A 78 -4.84 2.75 16.47
N ALA A 79 -4.70 4.04 16.15
CA ALA A 79 -5.49 4.70 15.13
C ALA A 79 -4.64 5.69 14.33
N CYS A 80 -4.94 5.84 13.05
CA CYS A 80 -4.29 6.81 12.16
C CYS A 80 -5.36 7.66 11.47
N ALA A 81 -5.31 8.97 11.69
CA ALA A 81 -6.13 9.94 10.98
C ALA A 81 -5.31 10.55 9.84
N CYS A 82 -5.82 10.50 8.61
CA CYS A 82 -5.10 10.91 7.41
C CYS A 82 -5.84 12.02 6.67
N GLU A 83 -5.09 13.04 6.26
CA GLU A 83 -5.59 14.15 5.46
C GLU A 83 -4.69 14.38 4.23
N PRO A 84 -5.21 14.95 3.13
CA PRO A 84 -4.39 15.29 1.97
C PRO A 84 -3.20 16.16 2.37
N ASP A 85 -2.00 15.81 1.93
CA ASP A 85 -0.81 16.60 2.21
C ASP A 85 -0.76 17.80 1.26
N ALA A 86 -1.19 18.97 1.74
CA ALA A 86 -1.18 20.21 0.96
C ALA A 86 0.23 20.60 0.48
N ALA A 87 1.28 20.26 1.24
CA ALA A 87 2.66 20.58 0.87
C ALA A 87 3.17 19.76 -0.32
N ARG A 88 2.58 18.57 -0.55
CA ARG A 88 2.90 17.66 -1.65
C ARG A 88 1.74 17.51 -2.63
N SER A 89 0.82 18.46 -2.62
CA SER A 89 -0.32 18.47 -3.54
C SER A 89 0.17 18.52 -4.99
N GLY A 90 -0.33 17.62 -5.83
CA GLY A 90 0.07 17.50 -7.23
C GLY A 90 1.34 16.68 -7.48
N VAL A 91 2.03 16.20 -6.44
CA VAL A 91 3.11 15.21 -6.57
C VAL A 91 2.49 13.82 -6.69
N THR A 92 2.73 13.16 -7.82
CA THR A 92 2.38 11.75 -7.97
C THR A 92 3.43 10.89 -7.27
N CYS A 93 2.96 9.84 -6.61
CA CYS A 93 3.80 8.91 -5.88
C CYS A 93 3.34 7.48 -6.13
N ARG A 94 4.15 6.50 -5.73
CA ARG A 94 3.78 5.10 -5.82
C ARG A 94 3.01 4.71 -4.57
N SER A 95 1.81 4.15 -4.74
CA SER A 95 1.00 3.70 -3.61
C SER A 95 1.79 2.74 -2.72
N GLY A 96 1.75 2.97 -1.41
CA GLY A 96 2.52 2.23 -0.42
C GLY A 96 3.84 2.89 0.00
N ASP A 97 4.36 3.88 -0.74
CA ASP A 97 5.51 4.66 -0.27
C ASP A 97 5.13 5.47 0.98
N CYS A 98 6.00 5.51 1.97
CA CYS A 98 5.77 6.29 3.18
C CYS A 98 7.07 6.81 3.79
N GLU A 99 6.94 7.90 4.53
CA GLU A 99 8.03 8.63 5.15
C GLU A 99 7.62 9.11 6.53
N MET A 100 8.47 8.93 7.54
CA MET A 100 8.25 9.54 8.85
C MET A 100 8.55 11.03 8.77
N LEU A 101 7.62 11.85 9.26
CA LEU A 101 7.80 13.29 9.32
C LEU A 101 8.40 13.62 10.67
N ALA A 102 9.46 14.42 10.67
CA ALA A 102 9.89 15.08 11.90
C ALA A 102 8.85 16.15 12.24
N ASP A 103 8.25 16.03 13.42
CA ASP A 103 7.41 17.06 14.03
C ASP A 103 8.27 18.20 14.60
#